data_AF-A0A6I6H7U5-F1
#
_entry.id   AF-A0A6I6H7U5-F1
#
_cell.length_a   1.000
_cell.length_b   1.000
_cell.length_c   1.000
_cell.angle_alpha   90.00
_cell.angle_beta   90.00
_cell.angle_gamma   90.00
#
_symmetry.space_group_name_H-M   'P 1'
#
loop_
_entity.id
_entity.type
_entity.pdbx_description
1 polymer ?
#
loop_
_entity_poly.entity_id
_entity_poly.type
_entity_poly.pdbx_seq_one_letter_code
_entity_poly.pdbx_strand_id
1 'polypeptide(L)'
;MLTSDTIARLAAELHESEKSRVQVEHFSKRFPEMTVEDGYAISREWVKAKIAEGRTVKGHKIGLTSRAMQLSSQIDEPDYGTLLDDMFFEQGSDIPFTRFIAPRIEVELAFILGKKLQGPNVTIFDVLAATDYVVPAIEIIDARIEQFDRHTKAPRKVFDTIADNAANAGIVLGGRPVKPDAVDLRWVSALLYKNGVIEESGVAAAVLNHPATGVAWLANKLAPWDEHLEAGEVVLGGSFTRPTTALPGDTFHADYGPLGSIAFRFA
;
A
#
# COMPACT_ATOMS: atom_id res chain seq x y z
N MET A 1 14.21 -20.04 -5.63
CA MET A 1 14.43 -19.26 -4.41
C MET A 1 15.85 -18.73 -4.41
N LEU A 2 15.98 -17.42 -4.24
CA LEU A 2 17.25 -16.71 -4.16
C LEU A 2 18.00 -17.06 -2.86
N THR A 3 19.32 -16.91 -2.87
CA THR A 3 20.12 -17.10 -1.66
C THR A 3 19.90 -15.95 -0.66
N SER A 4 20.09 -16.20 0.63
CA SER A 4 19.99 -15.16 1.67
C SER A 4 20.92 -13.96 1.40
N ASP A 5 22.13 -14.20 0.91
CA ASP A 5 23.06 -13.13 0.53
C ASP A 5 22.53 -12.27 -0.63
N THR A 6 21.84 -12.91 -1.60
CA THR A 6 21.21 -12.19 -2.71
C THR A 6 20.04 -11.34 -2.22
N ILE A 7 19.20 -11.91 -1.36
CA ILE A 7 18.05 -11.21 -0.75
C ILE A 7 18.52 -9.98 0.02
N ALA A 8 19.52 -10.12 0.89
CA ALA A 8 20.08 -9.02 1.67
C ALA A 8 20.67 -7.91 0.80
N ARG A 9 21.39 -8.28 -0.28
CA ARG A 9 21.94 -7.31 -1.23
C ARG A 9 20.84 -6.54 -1.97
N LEU A 10 19.79 -7.23 -2.45
CA LEU A 10 18.69 -6.58 -3.16
C LEU A 10 17.86 -5.65 -2.25
N ALA A 11 17.66 -6.04 -0.99
CA ALA A 11 17.07 -5.18 0.03
C ALA A 11 17.91 -3.90 0.27
N ALA A 12 19.25 -4.03 0.34
CA ALA A 12 20.14 -2.87 0.46
C ALA A 12 20.10 -1.96 -0.77
N GLU A 13 19.95 -2.51 -1.98
CA GLU A 13 19.77 -1.72 -3.21
C GLU A 13 18.47 -0.91 -3.19
N LEU A 14 17.35 -1.49 -2.74
CA LEU A 14 16.08 -0.75 -2.55
C LEU A 14 16.21 0.34 -1.49
N HIS A 15 16.92 0.05 -0.41
CA HIS A 15 17.17 0.99 0.65
C HIS A 15 17.98 2.20 0.18
N GLU A 16 19.04 1.99 -0.61
CA GLU A 16 19.76 3.11 -1.23
C GLU A 16 18.96 3.80 -2.33
N SER A 17 18.13 3.09 -3.08
CA SER A 17 17.23 3.72 -4.05
C SER A 17 16.28 4.71 -3.36
N GLU A 18 15.66 4.31 -2.25
CA GLU A 18 14.78 5.18 -1.46
C GLU A 18 15.54 6.39 -0.89
N LYS A 19 16.78 6.22 -0.40
CA LYS A 19 17.60 7.30 0.15
C LYS A 19 18.11 8.26 -0.92
N SER A 20 18.58 7.75 -2.06
CA SER A 20 19.15 8.54 -3.15
C SER A 20 18.11 9.12 -4.12
N ARG A 21 16.89 8.59 -4.10
CA ARG A 21 15.79 8.90 -5.04
C ARG A 21 16.13 8.54 -6.49
N VAL A 22 16.93 7.48 -6.66
CA VAL A 22 17.33 6.96 -7.99
C VAL A 22 16.81 5.54 -8.16
N GLN A 23 16.07 5.31 -9.24
CA GLN A 23 15.51 3.98 -9.53
C GLN A 23 16.58 2.95 -9.90
N VAL A 24 16.36 1.71 -9.48
CA VAL A 24 17.15 0.54 -9.86
C VAL A 24 16.49 -0.24 -10.99
N GLU A 25 17.30 -0.98 -11.74
CA GLU A 25 16.82 -1.91 -12.77
C GLU A 25 15.98 -3.03 -12.16
N HIS A 26 15.04 -3.58 -12.94
CA HIS A 26 14.18 -4.70 -12.55
C HIS A 26 15.00 -5.86 -11.97
N PHE A 27 14.63 -6.30 -10.76
CA PHE A 27 15.22 -7.50 -10.16
C PHE A 27 14.84 -8.74 -10.96
N SER A 28 13.61 -8.78 -11.46
CA SER A 28 13.10 -9.83 -12.34
C SER A 28 13.86 -10.00 -13.65
N LYS A 29 14.55 -8.95 -14.13
CA LYS A 29 15.42 -9.02 -15.30
C LYS A 29 16.77 -9.61 -14.96
N ARG A 30 17.34 -9.22 -13.82
CA ARG A 30 18.63 -9.71 -13.30
C ARG A 30 18.52 -11.16 -12.78
N PHE A 31 17.34 -11.54 -12.30
CA PHE A 31 16.99 -12.85 -11.74
C PHE A 31 15.70 -13.37 -12.39
N PRO A 32 15.76 -13.94 -13.61
CA PRO A 32 14.57 -14.37 -14.36
C PRO A 32 13.70 -15.43 -13.65
N GLU A 33 14.32 -16.22 -12.77
CA GLU A 33 13.68 -17.30 -11.99
C GLU A 33 13.15 -16.82 -10.62
N MET A 34 13.17 -15.50 -10.35
CA MET A 34 12.66 -14.92 -9.11
C MET A 34 11.16 -15.20 -8.97
N THR A 35 10.75 -15.66 -7.79
CA THR A 35 9.35 -15.97 -7.49
C THR A 35 8.68 -14.87 -6.65
N VAL A 36 7.39 -15.05 -6.36
CA VAL A 36 6.65 -14.20 -5.42
C VAL A 36 7.22 -14.30 -4.00
N GLU A 37 7.60 -15.50 -3.57
CA GLU A 37 8.22 -15.75 -2.28
C GLU A 37 9.57 -15.02 -2.14
N ASP A 38 10.37 -15.00 -3.22
CA ASP A 38 11.60 -14.22 -3.26
C ASP A 38 11.33 -12.71 -3.11
N GLY A 39 10.25 -12.20 -3.73
CA GLY A 39 9.80 -10.82 -3.55
C GLY A 39 9.46 -10.51 -2.10
N TYR A 40 8.65 -11.34 -1.45
CA TYR A 40 8.31 -11.15 -0.03
C TYR A 40 9.55 -11.26 0.87
N ALA A 41 10.49 -12.16 0.57
CA ALA A 41 11.72 -12.30 1.33
C ALA A 41 12.61 -11.04 1.26
N ILE A 42 12.72 -10.42 0.07
CA ILE A 42 13.43 -9.14 -0.11
C ILE A 42 12.74 -8.02 0.67
N SER A 43 11.42 -7.91 0.56
CA SER A 43 10.64 -6.90 1.29
C SER A 43 10.82 -7.03 2.81
N ARG A 44 10.73 -8.26 3.34
CA ARG A 44 10.94 -8.55 4.77
C ARG A 44 12.34 -8.16 5.25
N GLU A 45 13.38 -8.50 4.49
CA GLU A 45 14.75 -8.13 4.85
C GLU A 45 14.95 -6.60 4.79
N TRP A 46 14.31 -5.92 3.83
CA TRP A 46 14.36 -4.47 3.75
C TRP A 46 13.64 -3.78 4.92
N VAL A 47 12.43 -4.24 5.26
CA VAL A 47 11.66 -3.76 6.42
C VAL A 47 12.44 -3.99 7.72
N LYS A 48 13.06 -5.16 7.89
CA LYS A 48 13.91 -5.47 9.05
C LYS A 48 15.10 -4.50 9.17
N ALA A 49 15.76 -4.16 8.07
CA ALA A 49 16.82 -3.15 8.08
C ALA A 49 16.28 -1.77 8.49
N LYS A 50 15.11 -1.37 7.97
CA LYS A 50 14.45 -0.10 8.33
C LYS A 50 14.05 -0.04 9.81
N ILE A 51 13.61 -1.15 10.41
CA ILE A 51 13.35 -1.28 11.86
C ILE A 51 14.64 -1.19 12.67
N ALA A 52 15.72 -1.82 12.21
CA ALA A 52 17.03 -1.72 12.86
C ALA A 52 17.59 -0.27 12.87
N GLU A 53 17.17 0.57 11.92
CA GLU A 53 17.43 2.03 11.92
C GLU A 53 16.52 2.83 12.89
N GLY A 54 15.60 2.18 13.59
CA GLY A 54 14.74 2.78 14.61
C GLY A 54 13.30 3.04 14.19
N ARG A 55 12.87 2.59 13.00
CA ARG A 55 11.46 2.69 12.58
C ARG A 55 10.57 1.67 13.29
N THR A 56 9.30 1.98 13.36
CA THR A 56 8.28 1.14 14.00
C THR A 56 7.22 0.73 13.00
N VAL A 57 6.81 -0.54 13.03
CA VAL A 57 5.66 -1.02 12.25
C VAL A 57 4.38 -0.38 12.77
N LYS A 58 3.57 0.18 11.87
CA LYS A 58 2.28 0.80 12.16
C LYS A 58 1.11 0.08 11.52
N GLY A 59 1.38 -0.93 10.71
CA GLY A 59 0.39 -1.79 10.09
C GLY A 59 0.78 -2.20 8.69
N HIS A 60 -0.20 -2.41 7.84
CA HIS A 60 -0.03 -3.06 6.54
C HIS A 60 -0.97 -2.49 5.47
N LYS A 61 -0.64 -2.72 4.21
CA LYS A 61 -1.53 -2.45 3.06
C LYS A 61 -1.75 -3.70 2.24
N ILE A 62 -2.86 -3.72 1.50
CA ILE A 62 -3.14 -4.72 0.48
C ILE A 62 -3.24 -4.00 -0.87
N GLY A 63 -2.39 -4.36 -1.82
CA GLY A 63 -2.44 -3.83 -3.19
C GLY A 63 -3.02 -4.84 -4.17
N LEU A 64 -3.17 -4.42 -5.44
CA LEU A 64 -3.65 -5.27 -6.53
C LEU A 64 -5.02 -5.92 -6.22
N THR A 65 -5.91 -5.14 -5.59
CA THR A 65 -7.23 -5.56 -5.12
C THR A 65 -8.33 -5.50 -6.18
N SER A 66 -8.10 -4.78 -7.29
CA SER A 66 -9.03 -4.77 -8.41
C SER A 66 -8.75 -5.92 -9.38
N ARG A 67 -9.81 -6.57 -9.87
CA ARG A 67 -9.69 -7.66 -10.85
C ARG A 67 -8.97 -7.21 -12.13
N ALA A 68 -9.20 -5.96 -12.55
CA ALA A 68 -8.53 -5.39 -13.70
C ALA A 68 -7.01 -5.29 -13.50
N MET A 69 -6.56 -4.85 -12.32
CA MET A 69 -5.14 -4.77 -11.99
C MET A 69 -4.52 -6.17 -11.90
N GLN A 70 -5.17 -7.13 -11.24
CA GLN A 70 -4.70 -8.52 -11.16
C GLN A 70 -4.47 -9.13 -12.55
N LEU A 71 -5.43 -8.95 -13.47
CA LEU A 71 -5.29 -9.41 -14.86
C LEU A 71 -4.12 -8.73 -15.58
N SER A 72 -3.95 -7.41 -15.40
CA SER A 72 -2.84 -6.67 -16.02
C SER A 72 -1.47 -7.06 -15.46
N SER A 73 -1.41 -7.43 -14.19
CA SER A 73 -0.19 -7.86 -13.47
C SER A 73 0.08 -9.36 -13.59
N GLN A 74 -0.78 -10.10 -14.29
CA GLN A 74 -0.69 -11.56 -14.50
C GLN A 74 -0.61 -12.36 -13.18
N ILE A 75 -1.39 -11.94 -12.19
CA ILE A 75 -1.53 -12.63 -10.90
C ILE A 75 -2.99 -12.98 -10.62
N ASP A 76 -3.19 -13.95 -9.73
CA ASP A 76 -4.50 -14.43 -9.30
C ASP A 76 -4.89 -14.00 -7.88
N GLU A 77 -3.98 -13.39 -7.13
CA GLU A 77 -4.21 -12.88 -5.77
C GLU A 77 -3.62 -11.46 -5.55
N PRO A 78 -4.05 -10.74 -4.49
CA PRO A 78 -3.46 -9.45 -4.08
C PRO A 78 -1.98 -9.54 -3.65
N ASP A 79 -1.33 -8.39 -3.45
CA ASP A 79 -0.05 -8.28 -2.74
C ASP A 79 -0.19 -7.53 -1.40
N TYR A 80 0.86 -7.50 -0.60
CA TYR A 80 0.89 -6.74 0.65
C TYR A 80 2.25 -6.11 0.94
N GLY A 81 2.23 -5.05 1.74
CA GLY A 81 3.42 -4.35 2.23
C GLY A 81 3.25 -3.90 3.67
N THR A 82 4.37 -3.61 4.33
CA THR A 82 4.42 -3.13 5.72
C THR A 82 4.48 -1.61 5.76
N LEU A 83 3.63 -1.00 6.58
CA LEU A 83 3.58 0.45 6.81
C LEU A 83 4.44 0.79 8.02
N LEU A 84 5.33 1.77 7.86
CA LEU A 84 6.22 2.24 8.91
C LEU A 84 5.79 3.62 9.40
N ASP A 85 6.16 3.96 10.63
CA ASP A 85 5.86 5.22 11.30
C ASP A 85 6.24 6.45 10.48
N ASP A 86 7.40 6.43 9.83
CA ASP A 86 7.85 7.54 9.00
C ASP A 86 7.01 7.77 7.74
N MET A 87 6.12 6.84 7.36
CA MET A 87 5.27 6.99 6.17
C MET A 87 4.02 7.83 6.44
N PHE A 88 3.66 8.09 7.69
CA PHE A 88 2.42 8.81 8.02
C PHE A 88 2.61 10.33 7.97
N PHE A 89 1.75 10.99 7.22
CA PHE A 89 1.67 12.45 7.15
C PHE A 89 0.33 12.94 7.68
N GLU A 90 0.33 14.16 8.21
CA GLU A 90 -0.90 14.78 8.72
C GLU A 90 -1.77 15.30 7.57
N GLN A 91 -3.08 15.11 7.67
CA GLN A 91 -4.05 15.79 6.80
C GLN A 91 -3.83 17.31 6.87
N GLY A 92 -3.89 17.96 5.72
CA GLY A 92 -3.74 19.41 5.55
C GLY A 92 -2.29 19.89 5.53
N SER A 93 -1.32 18.97 5.61
CA SER A 93 0.10 19.30 5.59
C SER A 93 0.68 19.47 4.18
N ASP A 94 1.84 20.12 4.14
CA ASP A 94 2.75 20.06 3.00
C ASP A 94 3.60 18.79 3.10
N ILE A 95 3.55 17.98 2.05
CA ILE A 95 4.32 16.75 1.93
C ILE A 95 5.52 17.02 1.01
N PRO A 96 6.77 16.80 1.45
CA PRO A 96 7.95 17.11 0.65
C PRO A 96 8.04 16.18 -0.57
N PHE A 97 7.84 16.72 -1.77
CA PHE A 97 7.91 15.93 -3.01
C PHE A 97 9.29 15.28 -3.20
N THR A 98 10.34 16.00 -2.78
CA THR A 98 11.75 15.55 -2.85
C THR A 98 12.05 14.29 -2.02
N ARG A 99 11.12 13.86 -1.16
CA ARG A 99 11.22 12.59 -0.44
C ARG A 99 10.97 11.39 -1.35
N PHE A 100 10.28 11.57 -2.46
CA PHE A 100 9.82 10.49 -3.37
C PHE A 100 10.54 10.54 -4.72
N ILE A 101 10.33 9.50 -5.54
CA ILE A 101 10.87 9.37 -6.89
C ILE A 101 9.80 9.70 -7.94
N ALA A 102 8.71 8.94 -7.94
CA ALA A 102 7.58 9.03 -8.86
C ALA A 102 6.27 8.76 -8.11
N PRO A 103 5.91 9.63 -7.15
CA PRO A 103 4.77 9.39 -6.27
C PRO A 103 3.44 9.41 -7.04
N ARG A 104 2.54 8.50 -6.68
CA ARG A 104 1.15 8.45 -7.16
C ARG A 104 0.20 8.28 -5.98
N ILE A 105 -1.01 8.79 -6.15
CA ILE A 105 -2.04 8.89 -5.11
C ILE A 105 -3.13 7.86 -5.36
N GLU A 106 -3.43 7.09 -4.33
CA GLU A 106 -4.51 6.09 -4.29
C GLU A 106 -5.51 6.40 -3.17
N VAL A 107 -6.77 6.06 -3.41
CA VAL A 107 -7.90 6.39 -2.54
C VAL A 107 -8.45 5.12 -1.91
N GLU A 108 -8.34 5.04 -0.58
CA GLU A 108 -8.58 3.81 0.16
C GLU A 108 -9.49 4.02 1.38
N LEU A 109 -9.84 2.91 2.04
CA LEU A 109 -10.30 2.87 3.41
C LEU A 109 -9.24 2.17 4.27
N ALA A 110 -8.97 2.71 5.45
CA ALA A 110 -8.13 2.07 6.44
C ALA A 110 -8.97 1.50 7.60
N PHE A 111 -8.59 0.31 8.04
CA PHE A 111 -9.15 -0.40 9.17
C PHE A 111 -8.20 -0.24 10.37
N ILE A 112 -8.66 0.46 11.40
CA ILE A 112 -7.91 0.62 12.65
C ILE A 112 -8.28 -0.54 13.56
N LEU A 113 -7.34 -1.44 13.81
CA LEU A 113 -7.60 -2.65 14.58
C LEU A 113 -7.65 -2.36 16.08
N GLY A 114 -8.71 -2.78 16.76
CA GLY A 114 -8.79 -2.81 18.22
C GLY A 114 -8.36 -4.15 18.81
N LYS A 115 -8.30 -5.20 17.98
CA LYS A 115 -7.90 -6.57 18.38
C LYS A 115 -6.98 -7.18 17.33
N LYS A 116 -6.09 -8.06 17.80
CA LYS A 116 -5.23 -8.87 16.95
C LYS A 116 -6.04 -9.77 16.01
N LEU A 117 -5.58 -9.90 14.76
CA LEU A 117 -6.07 -10.87 13.78
C LEU A 117 -4.93 -11.81 13.40
N GLN A 118 -5.11 -13.10 13.64
CA GLN A 118 -4.11 -14.13 13.37
C GLN A 118 -4.75 -15.29 12.59
N GLY A 119 -4.21 -15.57 11.41
CA GLY A 119 -4.60 -16.73 10.61
C GLY A 119 -4.11 -18.06 11.19
N PRO A 120 -4.52 -19.19 10.58
CA PRO A 120 -5.38 -19.27 9.40
C PRO A 120 -6.89 -19.14 9.72
N ASN A 121 -7.71 -19.10 8.67
CA ASN A 121 -9.18 -19.07 8.69
C ASN A 121 -9.82 -17.78 9.23
N VAL A 122 -9.10 -16.65 9.23
CA VAL A 122 -9.68 -15.33 9.49
C VAL A 122 -10.70 -15.01 8.40
N THR A 123 -11.89 -14.59 8.81
CA THR A 123 -12.99 -14.20 7.93
C THR A 123 -13.26 -12.70 7.98
N ILE A 124 -14.10 -12.20 7.08
CA ILE A 124 -14.56 -10.80 7.13
C ILE A 124 -15.28 -10.50 8.46
N PHE A 125 -15.99 -11.47 9.04
CA PHE A 125 -16.68 -11.28 10.31
C PHE A 125 -15.70 -11.01 11.46
N ASP A 126 -14.57 -11.72 11.46
CA ASP A 126 -13.50 -11.50 12.44
C ASP A 126 -12.88 -10.11 12.26
N VAL A 127 -12.64 -9.69 11.01
CA VAL A 127 -12.15 -8.35 10.69
C VAL A 127 -13.08 -7.27 11.23
N LEU A 128 -14.38 -7.36 10.93
CA LEU A 128 -15.36 -6.37 11.39
C LEU A 128 -15.45 -6.34 12.92
N ALA A 129 -15.36 -7.50 13.59
CA ALA A 129 -15.39 -7.60 15.05
C ALA A 129 -14.09 -7.14 15.75
N ALA A 130 -12.96 -7.16 15.03
CA ALA A 130 -11.66 -6.73 15.49
C ALA A 130 -11.35 -5.26 15.18
N THR A 131 -12.09 -4.64 14.26
CA THR A 131 -11.87 -3.25 13.83
C THR A 131 -12.54 -2.27 14.79
N ASP A 132 -11.75 -1.36 15.36
CA ASP A 132 -12.25 -0.29 16.21
C ASP A 132 -12.87 0.84 15.40
N TYR A 133 -12.24 1.23 14.29
CA TYR A 133 -12.73 2.27 13.39
C TYR A 133 -12.36 1.97 11.94
N VAL A 134 -13.22 2.40 11.02
CA VAL A 134 -12.88 2.59 9.61
C VAL A 134 -12.73 4.08 9.35
N VAL A 135 -11.67 4.47 8.65
CA VAL A 135 -11.39 5.86 8.28
C VAL A 135 -11.03 5.97 6.79
N PRO A 136 -11.38 7.08 6.12
CA PRO A 136 -10.74 7.45 4.86
C PRO A 136 -9.22 7.44 4.97
N ALA A 137 -8.56 6.97 3.91
CA ALA A 137 -7.10 6.95 3.82
C ALA A 137 -6.64 7.21 2.39
N ILE A 138 -5.58 7.99 2.26
CA ILE A 138 -4.82 8.11 1.03
C ILE A 138 -3.53 7.31 1.17
N GLU A 139 -3.25 6.48 0.17
CA GLU A 139 -1.91 5.91 -0.02
C GLU A 139 -1.13 6.76 -1.02
N ILE A 140 0.11 7.07 -0.67
CA ILE A 140 1.12 7.57 -1.59
C ILE A 140 2.02 6.37 -1.92
N ILE A 141 1.90 5.89 -3.16
CA ILE A 141 2.76 4.83 -3.67
C ILE A 141 3.92 5.41 -4.47
N ASP A 142 5.06 4.74 -4.47
CA ASP A 142 6.26 5.15 -5.20
C ASP A 142 7.00 3.92 -5.77
N ALA A 143 7.99 4.16 -6.62
CA ALA A 143 8.69 3.10 -7.36
C ALA A 143 10.20 3.28 -7.25
N ARG A 144 10.85 2.45 -6.44
CA ARG A 144 12.31 2.34 -6.38
C ARG A 144 12.84 1.45 -7.50
N ILE A 145 12.06 0.45 -7.91
CA ILE A 145 12.33 -0.29 -9.15
C ILE A 145 11.60 0.39 -10.30
N GLU A 146 12.30 0.58 -11.42
CA GLU A 146 11.74 1.14 -12.66
C GLU A 146 10.37 0.55 -12.99
N GLN A 147 9.40 1.38 -13.38
CA GLN A 147 8.09 0.90 -13.82
C GLN A 147 8.16 0.30 -15.24
N PHE A 148 9.03 0.89 -16.07
CA PHE A 148 9.35 0.44 -17.41
C PHE A 148 10.87 0.39 -17.55
N ASP A 149 11.37 -0.74 -18.03
CA ASP A 149 12.80 -0.95 -18.24
C ASP A 149 13.37 0.14 -19.13
N ARG A 150 14.44 0.81 -18.69
CA ARG A 150 15.00 1.97 -19.40
C ARG A 150 15.40 1.69 -20.86
N HIS A 151 15.74 0.44 -21.21
CA HIS A 151 16.22 0.04 -22.53
C HIS A 151 15.14 -0.54 -23.43
N THR A 152 14.36 -1.50 -22.91
CA THR A 152 13.38 -2.30 -23.64
C THR A 152 11.97 -1.75 -23.53
N LYS A 153 11.71 -0.85 -22.56
CA LYS A 153 10.38 -0.34 -22.21
C LYS A 153 9.38 -1.41 -21.79
N ALA A 154 9.84 -2.62 -21.51
CA ALA A 154 9.01 -3.67 -20.92
C ALA A 154 8.56 -3.23 -19.51
N PRO A 155 7.30 -3.50 -19.12
CA PRO A 155 6.84 -3.22 -17.76
C PRO A 155 7.56 -4.12 -16.75
N ARG A 156 7.72 -3.66 -15.51
CA ARG A 156 8.19 -4.50 -14.41
C ARG A 156 7.19 -5.62 -14.09
N LYS A 157 7.67 -6.70 -13.48
CA LYS A 157 6.82 -7.80 -13.03
C LYS A 157 6.28 -7.55 -11.63
N VAL A 158 5.24 -8.28 -11.24
CA VAL A 158 4.62 -8.14 -9.90
C VAL A 158 5.62 -8.30 -8.77
N PHE A 159 6.51 -9.29 -8.86
CA PHE A 159 7.45 -9.60 -7.78
C PHE A 159 8.56 -8.55 -7.63
N ASP A 160 8.78 -7.69 -8.63
CA ASP A 160 9.55 -6.44 -8.45
C ASP A 160 8.81 -5.48 -7.51
N THR A 161 7.49 -5.32 -7.70
CA THR A 161 6.65 -4.46 -6.84
C THR A 161 6.56 -5.02 -5.42
N ILE A 162 6.41 -6.34 -5.26
CA ILE A 162 6.38 -7.01 -3.95
C ILE A 162 7.71 -6.80 -3.22
N ALA A 163 8.84 -7.03 -3.90
CA ALA A 163 10.17 -6.79 -3.34
C ALA A 163 10.34 -5.34 -2.87
N ASP A 164 9.79 -4.40 -3.63
CA ASP A 164 9.77 -2.97 -3.33
C ASP A 164 8.72 -2.59 -2.26
N ASN A 165 8.52 -3.45 -1.26
CA ASN A 165 7.53 -3.31 -0.18
C ASN A 165 6.15 -2.88 -0.70
N ALA A 166 5.68 -3.56 -1.75
CA ALA A 166 4.41 -3.29 -2.44
C ALA A 166 4.20 -1.80 -2.79
N ALA A 167 5.27 -1.12 -3.22
CA ALA A 167 5.29 0.29 -3.60
C ALA A 167 5.00 1.30 -2.46
N ASN A 168 5.00 0.89 -1.19
CA ASN A 168 4.69 1.76 -0.05
C ASN A 168 5.61 2.99 -0.01
N ALA A 169 5.06 4.17 0.26
CA ALA A 169 5.87 5.38 0.46
C ALA A 169 5.28 6.38 1.46
N GLY A 170 3.96 6.59 1.46
CA GLY A 170 3.30 7.52 2.38
C GLY A 170 1.83 7.19 2.63
N ILE A 171 1.29 7.65 3.76
CA ILE A 171 -0.10 7.47 4.16
C ILE A 171 -0.60 8.81 4.71
N VAL A 172 -1.81 9.20 4.30
CA VAL A 172 -2.54 10.31 4.93
C VAL A 172 -3.89 9.78 5.40
N LEU A 173 -4.10 9.75 6.72
CA LEU A 173 -5.40 9.43 7.31
C LEU A 173 -6.19 10.73 7.53
N GLY A 174 -7.51 10.65 7.45
CA GLY A 174 -8.34 11.82 7.69
C GLY A 174 -9.83 11.57 7.56
N GLY A 175 -10.58 12.64 7.34
CA GLY A 175 -12.04 12.59 7.30
C GLY A 175 -12.67 12.16 8.63
N ARG A 176 -13.73 11.35 8.57
CA ARG A 176 -14.59 10.95 9.69
C ARG A 176 -14.37 9.48 10.03
N PRO A 177 -13.88 9.15 11.24
CA PRO A 177 -13.90 7.78 11.74
C PRO A 177 -15.32 7.29 11.99
N VAL A 178 -15.60 6.06 11.59
CA VAL A 178 -16.89 5.38 11.81
C VAL A 178 -16.68 3.98 12.37
N LYS A 179 -17.68 3.45 13.08
CA LYS A 179 -17.68 2.01 13.42
C LYS A 179 -17.94 1.19 12.14
N PRO A 180 -17.40 -0.05 12.04
CA PRO A 180 -17.55 -0.86 10.83
C PRO A 180 -19.00 -1.19 10.45
N ASP A 181 -19.92 -1.14 11.41
CA ASP A 181 -21.37 -1.39 11.26
C ASP A 181 -22.20 -0.10 11.14
N ALA A 182 -21.58 1.09 11.21
CA ALA A 182 -22.29 2.36 11.16
C ALA A 182 -22.76 2.75 9.75
N VAL A 183 -22.11 2.21 8.71
CA VAL A 183 -22.44 2.43 7.30
C VAL A 183 -22.18 1.14 6.50
N ASP A 184 -22.85 0.97 5.35
CA ASP A 184 -22.44 -0.07 4.41
C ASP A 184 -21.12 0.35 3.74
N LEU A 185 -20.01 -0.24 4.21
CA LEU A 185 -18.66 0.05 3.73
C LEU A 185 -18.50 -0.15 2.23
N ARG A 186 -19.33 -0.99 1.60
CA ARG A 186 -19.30 -1.25 0.15
C ARG A 186 -19.69 -0.03 -0.66
N TRP A 187 -20.53 0.84 -0.11
CA TRP A 187 -21.07 2.01 -0.80
C TRP A 187 -20.37 3.31 -0.45
N VAL A 188 -19.30 3.26 0.35
CA VAL A 188 -18.41 4.42 0.49
C VAL A 188 -17.84 4.74 -0.88
N SER A 189 -18.03 5.97 -1.34
CA SER A 189 -17.51 6.48 -2.59
C SER A 189 -16.57 7.64 -2.33
N ALA A 190 -15.73 7.96 -3.31
CA ALA A 190 -14.94 9.18 -3.26
C ALA A 190 -14.71 9.80 -4.63
N LEU A 191 -14.41 11.09 -4.60
CA LEU A 191 -13.92 11.90 -5.71
C LEU A 191 -12.49 12.36 -5.39
N LEU A 192 -11.52 12.03 -6.25
CA LEU A 192 -10.16 12.50 -6.12
C LEU A 192 -9.96 13.74 -6.97
N TYR A 193 -9.78 14.87 -6.32
CA TYR A 193 -9.43 16.13 -6.96
C TYR A 193 -7.92 16.32 -6.95
N LYS A 194 -7.39 16.74 -8.09
CA LYS A 194 -6.05 17.27 -8.25
C LYS A 194 -6.16 18.70 -8.77
N ASN A 195 -5.61 19.67 -8.03
CA ASN A 195 -5.64 21.09 -8.42
C ASN A 195 -7.06 21.60 -8.76
N GLY A 196 -8.06 21.14 -8.00
CA GLY A 196 -9.46 21.51 -8.17
C GLY A 196 -10.23 20.78 -9.27
N VAL A 197 -9.61 19.85 -9.99
CA VAL A 197 -10.24 19.03 -11.05
C VAL A 197 -10.36 17.59 -10.59
N ILE A 198 -11.51 16.95 -10.81
CA ILE A 198 -11.70 15.52 -10.54
C ILE A 198 -10.89 14.72 -11.55
N GLU A 199 -9.88 13.99 -11.07
CA GLU A 199 -9.06 13.08 -11.89
C GLU A 199 -9.63 11.66 -11.86
N GLU A 200 -10.10 11.21 -10.70
CA GLU A 200 -10.63 9.86 -10.50
C GLU A 200 -11.87 9.88 -9.61
N SER A 201 -12.68 8.83 -9.74
CA SER A 201 -13.81 8.57 -8.85
C SER A 201 -14.00 7.06 -8.68
N GLY A 202 -14.50 6.64 -7.52
CA GLY A 202 -14.64 5.22 -7.23
C GLY A 202 -15.56 4.92 -6.07
N VAL A 203 -15.87 3.62 -5.92
CA VAL A 203 -16.72 3.07 -4.85
C VAL A 203 -16.00 1.88 -4.23
N ALA A 204 -15.95 1.82 -2.91
CA ALA A 204 -15.15 0.87 -2.14
C ALA A 204 -15.50 -0.61 -2.40
N ALA A 205 -16.70 -0.94 -2.89
CA ALA A 205 -17.03 -2.29 -3.39
C ALA A 205 -16.10 -2.78 -4.51
N ALA A 206 -15.43 -1.88 -5.24
CA ALA A 206 -14.43 -2.24 -6.24
C ALA A 206 -13.20 -2.94 -5.64
N VAL A 207 -12.99 -2.78 -4.32
CA VAL A 207 -11.97 -3.48 -3.55
C VAL A 207 -12.53 -4.84 -3.13
N LEU A 208 -12.24 -5.87 -3.93
CA LEU A 208 -12.55 -7.28 -3.62
C LEU A 208 -14.02 -7.53 -3.20
N ASN A 209 -14.98 -6.84 -3.82
CA ASN A 209 -16.43 -6.84 -3.54
C ASN A 209 -16.85 -6.24 -2.17
N HIS A 210 -15.94 -6.23 -1.19
CA HIS A 210 -16.07 -5.62 0.11
C HIS A 210 -14.68 -5.20 0.61
N PRO A 211 -14.46 -3.94 1.06
CA PRO A 211 -13.12 -3.44 1.38
C PRO A 211 -12.42 -4.17 2.53
N ALA A 212 -13.17 -4.81 3.43
CA ALA A 212 -12.61 -5.66 4.51
C ALA A 212 -12.10 -7.03 4.05
N THR A 213 -12.41 -7.48 2.82
CA THR A 213 -11.98 -8.80 2.31
C THR A 213 -10.46 -8.92 2.28
N GLY A 214 -9.76 -7.83 1.89
CA GLY A 214 -8.30 -7.79 1.84
C GLY A 214 -7.65 -7.99 3.21
N VAL A 215 -8.24 -7.44 4.28
CA VAL A 215 -7.73 -7.58 5.65
C VAL A 215 -7.77 -9.03 6.12
N ALA A 216 -8.88 -9.74 5.83
CA ALA A 216 -9.02 -11.16 6.16
C ALA A 216 -8.02 -12.01 5.37
N TRP A 217 -7.87 -11.73 4.07
CA TRP A 217 -6.86 -12.38 3.23
C TRP A 217 -5.46 -12.17 3.80
N LEU A 218 -5.10 -10.93 4.17
CA LEU A 218 -3.78 -10.60 4.68
C LEU A 218 -3.45 -11.36 5.96
N ALA A 219 -4.36 -11.35 6.96
CA ALA A 219 -4.17 -12.08 8.20
C ALA A 219 -3.89 -13.58 7.97
N ASN A 220 -4.50 -14.17 6.93
CA ASN A 220 -4.26 -15.55 6.54
C ASN A 220 -2.93 -15.74 5.78
N LYS A 221 -2.52 -14.77 4.95
CA LYS A 221 -1.25 -14.82 4.20
C LYS A 221 -0.02 -14.66 5.09
N LEU A 222 -0.16 -13.98 6.23
CA LEU A 222 0.91 -13.82 7.21
C LEU A 222 1.14 -15.08 8.07
N ALA A 223 0.11 -15.91 8.26
CA ALA A 223 0.14 -17.05 9.18
C ALA A 223 1.27 -18.08 8.92
N PRO A 224 1.63 -18.44 7.67
CA PRO A 224 2.76 -19.35 7.41
C PRO A 224 4.12 -18.83 7.92
N TRP A 225 4.21 -17.53 8.22
CA TRP A 225 5.42 -16.86 8.69
C TRP A 225 5.38 -16.57 10.21
N ASP A 226 4.39 -17.11 10.93
CA ASP A 226 4.10 -16.79 12.34
C ASP A 226 3.82 -15.29 12.59
N GLU A 227 3.41 -14.59 11.54
CA GLU A 227 3.06 -13.18 11.58
C GLU A 227 1.54 -12.98 11.64
N HIS A 228 1.15 -11.82 12.12
CA HIS A 228 -0.24 -11.47 12.40
C HIS A 228 -0.40 -9.94 12.39
N LEU A 229 -1.64 -9.49 12.32
CA LEU A 229 -1.99 -8.07 12.43
C LEU A 229 -2.27 -7.76 13.89
N GLU A 230 -1.53 -6.81 14.47
CA GLU A 230 -1.63 -6.48 15.89
C GLU A 230 -2.74 -5.48 16.21
N ALA A 231 -3.18 -5.49 17.47
CA ALA A 231 -4.06 -4.43 17.96
C ALA A 231 -3.35 -3.06 17.88
N GLY A 232 -4.05 -2.04 17.39
CA GLY A 232 -3.53 -0.70 17.15
C GLY A 232 -2.93 -0.49 15.76
N GLU A 233 -2.81 -1.53 14.94
CA GLU A 233 -2.35 -1.39 13.55
C GLU A 233 -3.40 -0.72 12.65
N VAL A 234 -2.89 -0.02 11.64
CA VAL A 234 -3.64 0.53 10.50
C VAL A 234 -3.52 -0.43 9.33
N VAL A 235 -4.65 -0.92 8.82
CA VAL A 235 -4.65 -1.79 7.62
C VAL A 235 -5.34 -1.10 6.46
N LEU A 236 -4.58 -0.73 5.43
CA LEU A 236 -5.08 -0.17 4.18
C LEU A 236 -5.68 -1.29 3.30
N GLY A 237 -6.99 -1.18 3.03
CA GLY A 237 -7.76 -2.26 2.39
C GLY A 237 -7.55 -2.41 0.87
N GLY A 238 -6.93 -1.42 0.23
CA GLY A 238 -6.73 -1.33 -1.21
C GLY A 238 -7.52 -0.20 -1.86
N SER A 239 -6.97 0.31 -2.95
CA SER A 239 -7.53 1.45 -3.69
C SER A 239 -8.78 1.10 -4.50
N PHE A 240 -9.75 2.01 -4.50
CA PHE A 240 -10.89 1.97 -5.41
C PHE A 240 -10.82 3.03 -6.53
N THR A 241 -9.67 3.67 -6.71
CA THR A 241 -9.34 4.52 -7.87
C THR A 241 -8.04 4.06 -8.51
N ARG A 242 -7.80 4.44 -9.77
CA ARG A 242 -6.45 4.28 -10.33
C ARG A 242 -5.47 5.24 -9.64
N PRO A 243 -4.17 4.91 -9.55
CA PRO A 243 -3.19 5.84 -9.02
C PRO A 243 -3.08 7.09 -9.89
N THR A 244 -3.24 8.27 -9.28
CA THR A 244 -3.04 9.57 -9.95
C THR A 244 -1.64 10.09 -9.71
N THR A 245 -0.90 10.43 -10.78
CA THR A 245 0.46 10.97 -10.66
C THR A 245 0.49 12.29 -9.91
N ALA A 246 1.43 12.42 -8.96
CA ALA A 246 1.74 13.67 -8.29
C ALA A 246 2.98 14.34 -8.88
N LEU A 247 2.99 15.67 -8.88
CA LEU A 247 4.08 16.56 -9.29
C LEU A 247 4.32 17.61 -8.20
N PRO A 248 5.50 18.26 -8.18
CA PRO A 248 5.75 19.38 -7.26
C PRO A 248 4.70 20.48 -7.42
N GLY A 249 4.18 20.97 -6.29
CA GLY A 249 3.15 22.00 -6.23
C GLY A 249 1.70 21.50 -6.34
N ASP A 250 1.49 20.22 -6.66
CA ASP A 250 0.14 19.67 -6.77
C ASP A 250 -0.59 19.67 -5.43
N THR A 251 -1.87 20.05 -5.47
CA THR A 251 -2.80 19.93 -4.35
C THR A 251 -3.74 18.77 -4.61
N PHE A 252 -3.97 17.96 -3.58
CA PHE A 252 -4.92 16.86 -3.62
C PHE A 252 -6.03 17.09 -2.60
N HIS A 253 -7.25 16.76 -3.00
CA HIS A 253 -8.43 16.74 -2.13
C HIS A 253 -9.25 15.50 -2.48
N ALA A 254 -9.38 14.57 -1.55
CA ALA A 254 -10.22 13.40 -1.71
C ALA A 254 -11.50 13.57 -0.88
N ASP A 255 -12.63 13.68 -1.55
CA ASP A 255 -13.94 13.85 -0.92
C ASP A 255 -14.64 12.49 -0.84
N TYR A 256 -14.87 12.00 0.39
CA TYR A 256 -15.59 10.75 0.68
C TYR A 256 -17.06 11.01 1.09
N GLY A 257 -17.58 12.20 0.79
CA GLY A 257 -18.94 12.62 1.09
C GLY A 257 -19.22 12.57 2.60
N PRO A 258 -20.19 11.75 3.08
CA PRO A 258 -20.53 11.68 4.51
C PRO A 258 -19.38 11.25 5.44
N LEU A 259 -18.32 10.65 4.89
CA LEU A 259 -17.12 10.26 5.62
C LEU A 259 -16.07 11.39 5.64
N GLY A 260 -16.40 12.59 5.18
CA GLY A 260 -15.50 13.74 5.18
C GLY A 260 -14.47 13.68 4.05
N SER A 261 -13.37 14.40 4.22
CA SER A 261 -12.36 14.53 3.17
C SER A 261 -10.94 14.58 3.72
N ILE A 262 -10.00 14.29 2.83
CA ILE A 262 -8.55 14.38 3.07
C ILE A 262 -8.00 15.41 2.08
N ALA A 263 -7.12 16.30 2.54
CA ALA A 263 -6.41 17.23 1.66
C ALA A 263 -4.94 17.32 2.05
N PHE A 264 -4.07 17.57 1.08
CA PHE A 264 -2.65 17.85 1.29
C PHE A 264 -2.06 18.47 0.01
N ARG A 265 -0.83 18.97 0.10
CA ARG A 265 -0.09 19.52 -1.05
C ARG A 265 1.30 18.90 -1.12
N PHE A 266 1.79 18.64 -2.32
CA PHE A 266 3.20 18.33 -2.53
C PHE A 266 4.02 19.63 -2.64
N ALA A 267 4.94 19.84 -1.70
CA ALA A 267 5.83 21.00 -1.65
C ALA A 267 7.24 20.67 -2.15
#